data_AF-A0A4Y2V0C2-F1
#
_entry.id   AF-A0A4Y2V0C2-F1
#
_cell.length_a   1.000
_cell.length_b   1.000
_cell.length_c   1.000
_cell.angle_alpha   90.00
_cell.angle_beta   90.00
_cell.angle_gamma   90.00
#
_symmetry.space_group_name_H-M   'P 1'
#
loop_
_entity.id
_entity.type
_entity.pdbx_description
1 polymer ?
#
loop_
_entity_poly.entity_id
_entity_poly.type
_entity_poly.pdbx_seq_one_letter_code
_entity_poly.pdbx_strand_id
1 'polypeptide(L)'
;MPANWIFPKTWKTAKLVLINKAGKNPEDPKSYRPICLLPVISKVLDKLITQRVTHHLSTQNLLNPKQHGFRAGKSCDTAGLQLWRQIQTLMKNKGKVCVVSLDVAGAFDNVWRPAILHYLAKAECPNNLYRLISDYLADRKILFQHNNSSWTFDSTRGVPQALAVVLCFGILSLTPFSRFPYRKIVSYRLLQMTWSSLLEVQQNKTSKPSATT
;
A
#
# COMPACT_ATOMS: atom_id res chain seq x y z
N MET A 1 -16.65 -14.54 27.92
CA MET A 1 -15.89 -13.26 27.99
C MET A 1 -15.76 -12.71 26.58
N PRO A 2 -16.04 -11.41 26.32
CA PRO A 2 -15.79 -10.86 24.99
C PRO A 2 -14.28 -10.93 24.72
N ALA A 3 -13.88 -11.56 23.63
CA ALA A 3 -12.48 -11.59 23.22
C ALA A 3 -12.02 -10.15 22.96
N ASN A 4 -11.01 -9.69 23.71
CA ASN A 4 -10.38 -8.43 23.42
C ASN A 4 -9.57 -8.61 22.13
N TRP A 5 -10.03 -7.99 21.03
CA TRP A 5 -9.41 -8.04 19.71
C TRP A 5 -8.10 -7.22 19.68
N ILE A 6 -7.08 -7.71 20.38
CA ILE A 6 -5.79 -7.06 20.62
C ILE A 6 -4.74 -7.60 19.66
N PHE A 7 -3.94 -6.71 19.08
CA PHE A 7 -2.76 -7.06 18.30
C PHE A 7 -1.52 -7.03 19.23
N PRO A 8 -0.77 -8.13 19.36
CA PRO A 8 0.35 -8.20 20.29
C PRO A 8 1.37 -7.07 20.09
N LYS A 9 1.75 -6.36 21.17
CA LYS A 9 2.66 -5.21 21.10
C LYS A 9 4.00 -5.54 20.44
N THR A 10 4.57 -6.70 20.73
CA THR A 10 5.85 -7.17 20.14
C THR A 10 5.75 -7.35 18.63
N TRP A 11 4.55 -7.61 18.10
CA TRP A 11 4.32 -7.78 16.66
C TRP A 11 4.14 -6.44 15.95
N LYS A 12 3.86 -5.35 16.69
CA LYS A 12 3.71 -3.99 16.16
C LYS A 12 5.04 -3.26 15.96
N THR A 13 6.11 -3.74 16.58
CA THR A 13 7.46 -3.18 16.47
C THR A 13 8.12 -3.58 15.15
N ALA A 14 8.48 -2.61 14.32
CA ALA A 14 9.18 -2.84 13.06
C ALA A 14 10.67 -2.53 13.20
N LYS A 15 11.54 -3.36 12.63
CA LYS A 15 12.98 -3.09 12.53
C LYS A 15 13.28 -2.24 11.30
N LEU A 16 13.87 -1.06 11.49
CA LEU A 16 14.31 -0.20 10.41
C LEU A 16 15.64 -0.71 9.82
N VAL A 17 15.64 -0.91 8.50
CA VAL A 17 16.82 -1.23 7.70
C VAL A 17 16.97 -0.17 6.61
N LEU A 18 18.18 0.37 6.46
CA LEU A 18 18.49 1.36 5.43
C LEU A 18 19.19 0.63 4.27
N ILE A 19 18.59 0.66 3.08
CA ILE A 19 19.19 0.09 1.87
C ILE A 19 19.68 1.23 0.97
N ASN A 20 20.97 1.25 0.65
CA ASN A 20 21.53 2.23 -0.26
C ASN A 20 21.02 1.98 -1.71
N LYS A 21 20.67 3.04 -2.42
CA LYS A 21 20.34 3.03 -3.84
C LYS A 21 21.62 2.77 -4.66
N ALA A 22 21.55 1.83 -5.60
CA ALA A 22 22.69 1.54 -6.46
C ALA A 22 23.21 2.80 -7.16
N GLY A 23 24.53 3.01 -7.12
CA GLY A 23 25.19 4.15 -7.78
C GLY A 23 24.97 5.52 -7.12
N LYS A 24 24.47 5.59 -5.88
CA LYS A 24 24.32 6.84 -5.12
C LYS A 24 25.36 6.96 -4.00
N ASN A 25 25.73 8.20 -3.68
CA ASN A 25 26.73 8.49 -2.65
C ASN A 25 26.25 7.99 -1.27
N PRO A 26 26.98 7.07 -0.60
CA PRO A 26 26.66 6.60 0.74
C PRO A 26 26.66 7.66 1.83
N GLU A 27 27.28 8.81 1.61
CA GLU A 27 27.28 9.89 2.61
C GLU A 27 26.00 10.74 2.61
N ASP A 28 25.21 10.67 1.53
CA ASP A 28 23.92 11.38 1.46
C ASP A 28 22.79 10.52 2.06
N PRO A 29 22.10 10.96 3.13
CA PRO A 29 20.94 10.25 3.68
C PRO A 29 19.84 9.96 2.65
N LYS A 30 19.67 10.82 1.63
CA LYS A 30 18.68 10.64 0.55
C LYS A 30 19.02 9.46 -0.38
N SER A 31 20.25 8.96 -0.33
CA SER A 31 20.68 7.76 -1.05
C SER A 31 20.09 6.49 -0.47
N TYR A 32 19.55 6.52 0.75
CA TYR A 32 18.99 5.34 1.39
C TYR A 32 17.47 5.22 1.17
N ARG A 33 17.00 3.97 1.13
CA ARG A 33 15.59 3.60 1.23
C ARG A 33 15.35 3.04 2.64
N PRO A 34 14.53 3.70 3.47
CA PRO A 34 14.14 3.14 4.75
C PRO A 34 13.12 2.01 4.53
N ILE A 35 13.40 0.84 5.10
CA ILE A 35 12.51 -0.31 5.07
C ILE A 35 12.19 -0.74 6.50
N CYS A 36 10.90 -0.75 6.83
CA CYS A 36 10.40 -1.22 8.12
C CYS A 36 10.04 -2.71 8.03
N LEU A 37 10.85 -3.57 8.64
CA LEU A 37 10.64 -5.01 8.67
C LEU A 37 9.84 -5.42 9.90
N LEU A 38 8.62 -5.92 9.66
CA LEU A 38 7.82 -6.55 10.71
C LEU A 38 8.22 -8.01 10.96
N PRO A 39 7.99 -8.54 12.18
CA PRO A 39 8.09 -9.97 12.47
C PRO A 39 7.24 -10.80 11.50
N VAL A 40 7.70 -11.99 11.14
CA VAL A 40 7.01 -12.88 10.19
C VAL A 40 5.57 -13.15 10.63
N ILE A 41 5.36 -13.42 11.93
CA ILE A 41 4.03 -13.66 12.48
C ILE A 41 3.09 -12.45 12.31
N SER A 42 3.62 -11.23 12.46
CA SER A 42 2.84 -10.01 12.18
C SER A 42 2.43 -9.94 10.72
N LYS A 43 3.30 -10.34 9.78
CA LYS A 43 2.99 -10.35 8.34
C LYS A 43 1.93 -11.39 7.99
N VAL A 44 1.95 -12.55 8.66
CA VAL A 44 0.92 -13.59 8.48
C VAL A 44 -0.44 -13.06 8.93
N LEU A 45 -0.53 -12.48 10.13
CA LEU A 45 -1.78 -11.92 10.63
C LEU A 45 -2.26 -10.75 9.78
N ASP A 46 -1.35 -9.86 9.37
CA ASP A 46 -1.64 -8.77 8.43
C ASP A 46 -2.28 -9.30 7.14
N LYS A 47 -1.70 -10.36 6.54
CA LYS A 47 -2.25 -10.98 5.33
C LYS A 47 -3.65 -11.55 5.55
N LEU A 48 -3.91 -12.20 6.69
CA LEU A 48 -5.23 -12.74 7.02
C LEU A 48 -6.27 -11.63 7.19
N ILE A 49 -5.94 -10.56 7.91
CA ILE A 49 -6.82 -9.40 8.08
C ILE A 49 -7.12 -8.76 6.72
N THR A 50 -6.08 -8.56 5.91
CA THR A 50 -6.18 -8.02 4.55
C THR A 50 -7.14 -8.83 3.68
N GLN A 51 -7.06 -10.17 3.72
CA GLN A 51 -7.97 -11.05 2.99
C GLN A 51 -9.43 -10.91 3.47
N ARG A 52 -9.65 -10.88 4.79
CA ARG A 52 -10.99 -10.75 5.38
C ARG A 52 -11.64 -9.40 5.04
N VAL A 53 -10.89 -8.30 5.14
CA VAL A 53 -11.37 -6.96 4.77
C VAL A 53 -11.67 -6.89 3.27
N THR A 54 -10.77 -7.41 2.43
CA THR A 54 -10.99 -7.41 0.97
C THR A 54 -12.24 -8.20 0.61
N HIS A 55 -12.44 -9.36 1.24
CA HIS A 55 -13.64 -10.17 1.05
C HIS A 55 -14.89 -9.39 1.45
N HIS A 56 -14.93 -8.79 2.65
CA HIS A 56 -16.04 -7.94 3.10
C HIS A 56 -16.37 -6.84 2.09
N LEU A 57 -15.38 -6.04 1.69
CA LEU A 57 -15.55 -4.95 0.73
C LEU A 57 -16.05 -5.45 -0.63
N SER A 58 -15.59 -6.62 -1.08
CA SER A 58 -16.03 -7.22 -2.33
C SER A 58 -17.47 -7.74 -2.24
N THR A 59 -17.84 -8.40 -1.14
CA THR A 59 -19.20 -8.93 -0.94
C THR A 59 -20.25 -7.83 -0.81
N GLN A 60 -19.88 -6.70 -0.21
CA GLN A 60 -20.74 -5.52 -0.09
C GLN A 60 -20.69 -4.61 -1.33
N ASN A 61 -19.98 -5.01 -2.39
CA ASN A 61 -19.82 -4.25 -3.63
C ASN A 61 -19.33 -2.78 -3.41
N LEU A 62 -18.48 -2.58 -2.39
CA LEU A 62 -17.97 -1.26 -2.00
C LEU A 62 -16.72 -0.85 -2.80
N LEU A 63 -16.14 -1.78 -3.57
CA LEU A 63 -14.96 -1.54 -4.40
C LEU A 63 -15.34 -0.92 -5.74
N ASN A 64 -14.64 0.16 -6.13
CA ASN A 64 -14.90 0.81 -7.42
C ASN A 64 -14.70 -0.17 -8.60
N PRO A 65 -15.65 -0.30 -9.55
CA PRO A 65 -15.52 -1.15 -10.73
C PRO A 65 -14.29 -0.86 -11.60
N LYS A 66 -13.81 0.39 -11.59
CA LYS A 66 -12.61 0.84 -12.32
C LYS A 66 -11.32 0.64 -11.54
N GLN A 67 -11.37 0.09 -10.33
CA GLN A 67 -10.17 -0.28 -9.58
C GLN A 67 -9.64 -1.63 -10.05
N HIS A 68 -8.38 -1.65 -10.49
CA HIS A 68 -7.67 -2.87 -10.88
C HIS A 68 -6.63 -3.32 -9.85
N GLY A 69 -6.03 -2.38 -9.12
CA GLY A 69 -5.09 -2.71 -8.06
C GLY A 69 -5.77 -3.50 -6.93
N PHE A 70 -5.11 -4.57 -6.49
CA PHE A 70 -5.50 -5.36 -5.32
C PHE A 70 -6.92 -5.94 -5.34
N ARG A 71 -7.42 -6.21 -6.54
CA ARG A 71 -8.70 -6.84 -6.76
C ARG A 71 -8.49 -8.22 -7.39
N ALA A 72 -9.13 -9.24 -6.83
CA ALA A 72 -9.10 -10.58 -7.41
C ALA A 72 -9.61 -10.54 -8.85
N GLY A 73 -8.90 -11.21 -9.77
CA GLY A 73 -9.24 -11.22 -11.19
C GLY A 73 -8.91 -9.94 -11.96
N LYS A 74 -8.18 -8.98 -11.38
CA LYS A 74 -7.66 -7.79 -12.07
C LYS A 74 -6.14 -7.73 -11.99
N SER A 75 -5.53 -7.26 -13.07
CA SER A 75 -4.09 -7.04 -13.21
C SER A 75 -3.79 -5.67 -13.84
N CYS A 76 -2.50 -5.30 -13.89
CA CYS A 76 -2.05 -4.15 -14.67
C CYS A 76 -2.46 -4.25 -16.15
N ASP A 77 -2.43 -5.45 -16.71
CA ASP A 77 -2.82 -5.69 -18.12
C ASP A 77 -4.30 -5.41 -18.33
N THR A 78 -5.15 -5.87 -17.40
CA THR A 78 -6.59 -5.57 -17.48
C THR A 78 -6.87 -4.06 -17.38
N ALA A 79 -6.06 -3.32 -16.61
CA ALA A 79 -6.17 -1.87 -16.50
C ALA A 79 -5.73 -1.18 -17.81
N GLY A 80 -4.60 -1.60 -18.37
CA GLY A 80 -4.11 -1.12 -19.65
C GLY A 80 -5.09 -1.38 -20.79
N LEU A 81 -5.65 -2.59 -20.86
CA LEU A 81 -6.64 -2.96 -21.86
C LEU A 81 -7.92 -2.11 -21.74
N GLN A 82 -8.39 -1.88 -20.52
CA GLN A 82 -9.58 -1.05 -20.30
C GLN A 82 -9.32 0.42 -20.65
N LEU A 83 -8.13 0.96 -20.38
CA LEU A 83 -7.72 2.31 -20.80
C LEU A 83 -7.69 2.40 -22.31
N TRP A 84 -7.03 1.44 -22.96
CA TRP A 84 -6.90 1.38 -24.41
C TRP A 84 -8.26 1.37 -25.10
N ARG A 85 -9.19 0.52 -24.64
CA ARG A 85 -10.57 0.46 -25.16
C ARG A 85 -11.29 1.80 -25.02
N GLN A 86 -11.16 2.48 -23.87
CA GLN A 86 -11.79 3.79 -23.67
C GLN A 86 -11.24 4.86 -24.62
N ILE A 87 -9.92 4.90 -24.82
CA ILE A 87 -9.29 5.80 -25.77
C ILE A 87 -9.81 5.54 -27.19
N GLN A 88 -9.83 4.27 -27.63
CA GLN A 88 -10.32 3.92 -28.96
C GLN A 88 -11.78 4.33 -29.19
N THR A 89 -12.66 4.11 -28.21
CA THR A 89 -14.08 4.53 -28.31
C THR A 89 -14.21 6.05 -28.45
N LEU A 90 -13.45 6.82 -27.68
CA LEU A 90 -13.53 8.29 -27.73
C LEU A 90 -12.92 8.87 -29.02
N MET A 91 -11.85 8.27 -29.52
CA MET A 91 -11.23 8.65 -30.78
C MET A 91 -12.15 8.39 -31.98
N LYS A 92 -12.89 7.27 -31.99
CA LYS A 92 -13.89 6.95 -33.03
C LYS A 92 -15.01 8.00 -33.11
N ASN A 93 -15.36 8.62 -31.98
CA ASN A 93 -16.40 9.64 -31.90
C ASN A 93 -15.89 11.06 -32.24
N LYS A 94 -14.79 11.19 -33.00
CA LYS A 94 -14.09 12.46 -33.30
C LYS A 94 -13.75 13.31 -32.06
N GLY A 95 -13.64 12.68 -30.89
CA GLY A 95 -13.28 13.34 -29.65
C GLY A 95 -11.76 13.52 -29.52
N LYS A 96 -11.31 14.69 -29.06
CA LYS A 96 -9.94 14.85 -28.55
C LYS A 96 -9.85 14.13 -27.20
N VAL A 97 -8.84 13.28 -27.04
CA VAL A 97 -8.61 12.51 -25.81
C VAL A 97 -7.40 13.07 -25.08
N CYS A 98 -7.55 13.33 -23.78
CA CYS A 98 -6.46 13.67 -22.88
C CYS A 98 -6.44 12.65 -21.73
N VAL A 99 -5.25 12.12 -21.44
CA VAL A 99 -5.02 11.19 -20.32
C VAL A 99 -4.24 11.93 -19.25
N VAL A 100 -4.76 11.91 -18.03
CA VAL A 100 -4.09 12.47 -16.85
C VAL A 100 -3.73 11.32 -15.92
N SER A 101 -2.44 11.20 -15.62
CA SER A 101 -1.91 10.23 -14.64
C SER A 101 -1.56 10.96 -13.35
N LEU A 102 -1.88 10.34 -12.21
CA LEU A 102 -1.58 10.86 -10.88
C LEU A 102 -0.77 9.82 -10.13
N ASP A 103 0.44 10.19 -9.72
CA ASP A 103 1.28 9.38 -8.84
C ASP A 103 1.39 10.04 -7.46
N VAL A 104 1.18 9.27 -6.41
CA VAL A 104 1.19 9.76 -5.03
C VAL A 104 2.54 9.44 -4.42
N ALA A 105 3.37 10.46 -4.23
CA ALA A 105 4.67 10.32 -3.60
C ALA A 105 4.54 9.78 -2.17
N GLY A 106 5.28 8.70 -1.86
CA GLY A 106 5.32 8.13 -0.50
C GLY A 106 3.95 7.73 0.04
N ALA A 107 3.08 7.15 -0.80
CA ALA A 107 1.69 6.86 -0.46
C ALA A 107 1.54 6.04 0.84
N PHE A 108 2.45 5.10 1.12
CA PHE A 108 2.41 4.26 2.32
C PHE A 108 2.98 4.92 3.57
N ASP A 109 3.97 5.80 3.40
CA ASP A 109 4.64 6.49 4.51
C ASP A 109 3.75 7.61 5.08
N ASN A 110 2.88 8.17 4.24
CA ASN A 110 2.05 9.32 4.56
C ASN A 110 0.57 9.00 4.84
N VAL A 111 0.19 7.72 4.92
CA VAL A 111 -1.21 7.35 5.18
C VAL A 111 -1.67 7.90 6.52
N TRP A 112 -2.78 8.63 6.50
CA TRP A 112 -3.44 9.12 7.70
C TRP A 112 -4.33 8.04 8.31
N ARG A 113 -3.89 7.45 9.43
CA ARG A 113 -4.55 6.30 10.08
C ARG A 113 -6.02 6.57 10.50
N PRO A 114 -6.39 7.76 11.01
CA PRO A 114 -7.79 8.07 11.29
C PRO A 114 -8.70 7.97 10.08
N ALA A 115 -8.21 8.34 8.88
CA ALA A 115 -8.99 8.18 7.66
C ALA A 115 -9.32 6.69 7.43
N ILE A 116 -8.34 5.81 7.58
CA ILE A 116 -8.56 4.36 7.45
C ILE A 116 -9.71 3.88 8.32
N LEU A 117 -9.67 4.23 9.61
CA LEU A 117 -10.70 3.82 10.56
C LEU A 117 -12.07 4.41 10.20
N HIS A 118 -12.10 5.68 9.80
CA HIS A 118 -13.34 6.32 9.32
C HIS A 118 -13.97 5.56 8.14
N TYR A 119 -13.17 5.16 7.14
CA TYR A 119 -13.69 4.44 5.98
C TYR A 119 -14.06 2.98 6.29
N LEU A 120 -13.37 2.31 7.22
CA LEU A 120 -13.78 0.99 7.70
C LEU A 120 -15.13 1.06 8.43
N ALA A 121 -15.34 2.10 9.24
CA ALA A 121 -16.62 2.33 9.90
C ALA A 121 -17.73 2.61 8.87
N LYS A 122 -17.46 3.47 7.88
CA LYS A 122 -18.39 3.76 6.77
C LYS A 122 -18.72 2.54 5.92
N ALA A 123 -17.78 1.60 5.78
CA ALA A 123 -17.95 0.34 5.07
C ALA A 123 -18.65 -0.74 5.91
N GLU A 124 -19.16 -0.40 7.09
CA GLU A 124 -19.83 -1.33 8.02
C GLU A 124 -18.97 -2.58 8.29
N CYS A 125 -17.66 -2.37 8.46
CA CYS A 125 -16.73 -3.45 8.74
C CYS A 125 -17.11 -4.15 10.06
N PRO A 126 -17.08 -5.51 10.11
CA PRO A 126 -17.33 -6.25 11.34
C PRO A 126 -16.52 -5.73 12.52
N ASN A 127 -17.18 -5.53 13.67
CA ASN A 127 -16.60 -4.88 14.85
C ASN A 127 -15.31 -5.57 15.34
N ASN A 128 -15.21 -6.90 15.19
CA ASN A 128 -13.99 -7.65 15.49
C ASN A 128 -12.80 -7.23 14.61
N LEU A 129 -13.00 -7.11 13.30
CA LEU A 129 -11.97 -6.65 12.36
C LEU A 129 -11.63 -5.18 12.60
N TYR A 130 -12.64 -4.33 12.79
CA TYR A 130 -12.43 -2.92 13.08
C TYR A 130 -11.54 -2.71 14.31
N ARG A 131 -11.86 -3.38 15.43
CA ARG A 131 -11.09 -3.27 16.68
C ARG A 131 -9.67 -3.79 16.53
N LEU A 132 -9.49 -4.93 15.85
CA LEU A 132 -8.17 -5.50 15.60
C LEU A 132 -7.30 -4.58 14.74
N ILE A 133 -7.88 -3.96 13.70
CA ILE A 133 -7.16 -2.99 12.84
C ILE A 133 -6.85 -1.71 13.61
N SER A 134 -7.80 -1.22 14.43
CA SER A 134 -7.58 -0.06 15.29
C SER A 134 -6.41 -0.28 16.24
N ASP A 135 -6.34 -1.43 16.90
CA ASP A 135 -5.22 -1.76 17.79
C ASP A 135 -3.90 -1.96 17.02
N TYR A 136 -3.95 -2.56 15.83
CA TYR A 136 -2.78 -2.73 14.95
C TYR A 136 -2.16 -1.40 14.49
N LEU A 137 -2.99 -0.38 14.27
CA LEU A 137 -2.57 0.95 13.83
C LEU A 137 -2.08 1.83 14.99
N ALA A 138 -2.45 1.51 16.23
CA ALA A 138 -2.06 2.22 17.44
C ALA A 138 -0.69 1.75 17.99
N ASP A 139 -0.01 2.64 18.73
CA ASP A 139 1.21 2.37 19.51
C ASP A 139 2.31 1.62 18.75
N ARG A 140 2.48 1.96 17.47
CA ARG A 140 3.49 1.34 16.62
C ARG A 140 4.86 1.94 16.89
N LYS A 141 5.86 1.07 17.01
CA LYS A 141 7.25 1.46 17.24
C LYS A 141 8.15 1.04 16.10
N ILE A 142 9.15 1.85 15.83
CA ILE A 142 10.23 1.56 14.88
C ILE A 142 11.50 1.45 15.69
N LEU A 143 12.17 0.31 15.57
CA LEU A 143 13.45 0.01 16.20
C LEU A 143 14.55 0.13 15.14
N PHE A 144 15.47 1.06 15.34
CA PHE A 144 16.70 1.15 14.56
C PHE A 144 17.85 0.60 15.39
N GLN A 145 18.65 -0.28 14.80
CA GLN A 145 19.84 -0.85 15.43
C GLN A 145 21.03 -0.67 14.50
N HIS A 146 22.09 -0.08 15.02
CA HIS A 146 23.35 0.07 14.32
C HIS A 146 24.50 -0.16 15.30
N ASN A 147 25.38 -1.11 14.98
CA ASN A 147 26.43 -1.62 15.87
C ASN A 147 25.82 -2.05 17.22
N ASN A 148 26.32 -1.50 18.33
CA ASN A 148 25.84 -1.80 19.69
C ASN A 148 24.78 -0.80 20.20
N SER A 149 24.31 0.11 19.35
CA SER A 149 23.34 1.15 19.71
C SER A 149 21.95 0.82 19.16
N SER A 150 20.93 1.13 19.95
CA SER A 150 19.53 0.95 19.56
C SER A 150 18.72 2.21 19.86
N TRP A 151 17.88 2.60 18.90
CA TRP A 151 16.98 3.73 19.01
C TRP A 151 15.56 3.28 18.70
N THR A 152 14.60 3.75 19.50
CA THR A 152 13.19 3.44 19.31
C THR A 152 12.43 4.73 19.04
N PHE A 153 11.64 4.73 17.99
CA PHE A 153 10.83 5.86 17.55
C PHE A 153 9.36 5.47 17.51
N ASP A 154 8.48 6.37 17.91
CA ASP A 154 7.05 6.17 17.72
C ASP A 154 6.67 6.51 16.27
N SER A 155 5.92 5.61 15.65
CA SER A 155 5.42 5.80 14.29
C SER A 155 4.03 6.40 14.36
N THR A 156 3.90 7.69 14.03
CA THR A 156 2.62 8.42 14.08
C THR A 156 1.89 8.45 12.74
N ARG A 157 2.57 8.16 11.63
CA ARG A 157 2.02 8.15 10.27
C ARG A 157 2.45 6.91 9.49
N GLY A 158 1.75 6.68 8.39
CA GLY A 158 2.01 5.56 7.49
C GLY A 158 1.55 4.22 8.06
N VAL A 159 1.61 3.22 7.18
CA VAL A 159 1.23 1.83 7.49
C VAL A 159 2.26 0.92 6.82
N PRO A 160 2.72 -0.16 7.49
CA PRO A 160 3.57 -1.16 6.87
C PRO A 160 2.94 -1.74 5.60
N GLN A 161 3.75 -1.96 4.57
CA GLN A 161 3.38 -2.19 3.16
C GLN A 161 2.31 -3.26 2.85
N ALA A 162 1.87 -4.11 3.80
CA ALA A 162 0.87 -5.15 3.54
C ALA A 162 -0.57 -4.71 3.86
N LEU A 163 -0.89 -4.22 5.06
CA LEU A 163 -2.24 -3.73 5.39
C LEU A 163 -2.58 -2.41 4.67
N ALA A 164 -1.56 -1.59 4.45
CA ALA A 164 -1.65 -0.25 3.86
C ALA A 164 -2.33 -0.26 2.48
N VAL A 165 -2.15 -1.37 1.76
CA VAL A 165 -2.60 -1.58 0.40
C VAL A 165 -4.13 -1.71 0.29
N VAL A 166 -4.79 -2.49 1.14
CA VAL A 166 -6.26 -2.64 1.06
C VAL A 166 -6.95 -1.40 1.62
N LEU A 167 -6.33 -0.79 2.64
CA LEU A 167 -6.88 0.37 3.34
C LEU A 167 -6.75 1.65 2.51
N CYS A 168 -5.62 1.89 1.84
CA CYS A 168 -5.48 3.03 0.91
C CYS A 168 -6.49 2.99 -0.25
N PHE A 169 -6.89 1.82 -0.71
CA PHE A 169 -7.83 1.69 -1.82
C PHE A 169 -9.31 1.74 -1.38
N GLY A 170 -9.62 1.38 -0.13
CA GLY A 170 -10.92 1.70 0.48
C GLY A 170 -11.17 3.21 0.56
N ILE A 171 -10.14 3.98 0.96
CA ILE A 171 -10.17 5.46 0.96
C ILE A 171 -10.49 6.00 -0.45
N LEU A 172 -9.81 5.48 -1.46
CA LEU A 172 -9.92 5.95 -2.84
C LEU A 172 -11.22 5.56 -3.55
N SER A 173 -11.79 4.41 -3.21
CA SER A 173 -13.10 3.99 -3.70
C SER A 173 -14.24 4.86 -3.14
N LEU A 174 -14.04 5.43 -1.95
CA LEU A 174 -15.05 6.19 -1.21
C LEU A 174 -14.87 7.71 -1.31
N THR A 175 -13.73 8.20 -1.80
CA THR A 175 -13.56 9.61 -2.19
C THR A 175 -14.25 9.87 -3.55
N PRO A 176 -15.21 10.79 -3.62
CA PRO A 176 -15.85 11.17 -4.88
C PRO A 176 -14.91 12.08 -5.69
N PHE A 177 -13.81 11.54 -6.21
CA PHE A 177 -12.98 12.26 -7.19
C PHE A 177 -13.62 12.28 -8.59
N SER A 178 -14.83 11.71 -8.71
CA SER A 178 -15.64 11.64 -9.93
C SER A 178 -16.34 12.95 -10.32
N ARG A 179 -16.02 14.09 -9.68
CA ARG A 179 -16.57 15.41 -10.02
C ARG A 179 -15.53 16.32 -10.68
N PHE A 180 -14.90 15.87 -11.77
CA PHE A 180 -14.36 16.82 -12.74
C PHE A 180 -15.49 17.24 -13.69
N PRO A 181 -15.77 18.54 -13.86
CA PRO A 181 -16.88 19.04 -14.69
C PRO A 181 -16.68 18.83 -16.21
N TYR A 182 -15.60 18.17 -16.64
CA TYR A 182 -15.26 18.02 -18.05
C TYR A 182 -15.57 16.61 -18.57
N ARG A 183 -16.64 16.53 -19.37
CA ARG A 183 -17.18 15.34 -20.07
C ARG A 183 -16.20 14.59 -21.00
N LYS A 184 -14.95 15.06 -21.17
CA LYS A 184 -13.97 14.53 -22.15
C LYS A 184 -12.61 14.14 -21.56
N ILE A 185 -12.48 14.05 -20.23
CA ILE A 185 -11.24 13.65 -19.57
C ILE A 185 -11.32 12.16 -19.21
N VAL A 186 -10.39 11.36 -19.74
CA VAL A 186 -10.16 10.00 -19.26
C VAL A 186 -9.21 10.09 -18.08
N SER A 187 -9.78 10.21 -16.87
CA SER A 187 -8.99 10.10 -15.65
C SER A 187 -8.66 8.62 -15.43
N TYR A 188 -7.37 8.28 -15.54
CA TYR A 188 -6.89 6.94 -15.24
C TYR A 188 -5.96 6.98 -14.04
N ARG A 189 -6.29 6.17 -13.04
CA ARG A 189 -5.50 6.04 -11.82
C ARG A 189 -4.63 4.80 -11.95
N LEU A 190 -3.58 4.91 -12.76
CA LEU A 190 -2.48 3.95 -12.72
C LEU A 190 -1.65 4.25 -11.47
N LEU A 191 -2.04 3.67 -10.33
CA LEU A 191 -1.04 3.34 -9.32
C LEU A 191 -0.25 2.17 -9.89
N GLN A 192 0.70 2.46 -10.80
CA GLN A 192 1.80 1.55 -11.02
C GLN A 192 2.52 1.46 -9.68
N MET A 193 2.29 0.38 -8.93
CA MET A 193 3.37 -0.11 -8.08
C MET A 193 4.50 -0.41 -9.06
N THR A 194 5.48 0.47 -9.08
CA THR A 194 6.63 0.33 -9.94
C THR A 194 7.31 -1.00 -9.63
N TRP A 195 7.32 -1.86 -10.64
CA TRP A 195 7.99 -3.16 -10.67
C TRP A 195 9.46 -3.07 -10.24
N SER A 196 10.05 -1.88 -10.30
CA SER A 196 11.43 -1.57 -9.91
C SER A 196 11.74 -1.85 -8.43
N SER A 197 10.80 -1.67 -7.51
CA SER A 197 11.08 -1.91 -6.08
C SER A 197 11.11 -3.39 -5.69
N LEU A 198 10.45 -4.26 -6.48
CA LEU A 198 10.36 -5.71 -6.23
C LEU A 198 11.42 -6.51 -6.98
N LEU A 199 11.84 -6.04 -8.16
CA LEU A 199 12.96 -6.62 -8.91
C LEU A 199 14.32 -6.38 -8.23
N GLU A 200 14.60 -5.19 -7.70
CA GLU A 200 15.88 -4.92 -7.01
C GLU A 200 16.07 -5.82 -5.78
N VAL A 201 14.98 -6.16 -5.07
CA VAL A 201 15.01 -7.05 -3.89
C VAL A 201 15.22 -8.52 -4.28
N GLN A 202 14.79 -8.95 -5.47
CA GLN A 202 15.01 -10.30 -5.98
C GLN A 202 16.43 -10.45 -6.57
N GLN A 203 16.95 -9.43 -7.26
CA GLN A 203 18.30 -9.47 -7.84
C GLN A 203 19.42 -9.45 -6.78
N ASN A 204 19.22 -8.80 -5.62
CA ASN A 204 20.18 -8.82 -4.51
C ASN A 204 20.21 -10.13 -3.70
N LYS A 205 19.34 -11.11 -3.98
CA LYS A 205 19.44 -12.45 -3.38
C LYS A 205 20.28 -13.44 -4.19
N THR A 206 20.64 -13.10 -5.44
CA THR A 206 21.38 -13.99 -6.35
C THR A 206 22.88 -13.71 -6.44
N SER A 207 23.40 -12.65 -5.84
CA SER A 207 24.86 -12.42 -5.78
C SER A 207 25.50 -13.18 -4.61
N LYS A 208 25.87 -14.43 -4.83
CA LYS A 208 26.90 -15.11 -4.00
C LYS A 208 28.26 -14.43 -4.24
N PRO A 209 29.09 -14.21 -3.21
CA PRO A 209 30.48 -13.82 -3.45
C PRO A 209 31.24 -15.00 -4.06
N SER A 210 31.91 -14.74 -5.19
CA SER A 210 32.96 -15.59 -5.73
C SER A 210 34.08 -15.70 -4.69
N ALA A 211 34.41 -16.93 -4.28
CA ALA A 211 35.60 -17.21 -3.50
C ALA A 211 36.83 -16.90 -4.36
N THR A 212 37.68 -16.00 -3.89
CA THR A 212 39.03 -15.79 -4.42
C THR A 212 39.98 -16.65 -3.58
N THR A 213 40.59 -17.63 -4.22
CA THR A 213 41.80 -18.32 -3.75
C THR A 213 43.02 -17.50 -4.17
#